data_AF-A0A942EDY7-F1
#
_entry.id   AF-A0A942EDY7-F1
#
_cell.length_a   1.000
_cell.length_b   1.000
_cell.length_c   1.000
_cell.angle_alpha   90.00
_cell.angle_beta   90.00
_cell.angle_gamma   90.00
#
_symmetry.space_group_name_H-M   'P 1'
#
loop_
_entity.id
_entity.type
_entity.pdbx_description
1 polymer ?
#
loop_
_entity_poly.entity_id
_entity_poly.type
_entity_poly.pdbx_seq_one_letter_code
_entity_poly.pdbx_strand_id
1 'polypeptide(L)'
;MPITKPLHFQFGVTTLTMLIGTAVFTPATAHSHESEDEHCAAVMASVADAGFADSVTVTCENGQAVMTSDTYPDHTLMTGIVGTNEQVPVPAKDYAAPIPLQPSLGDTPQTRDAALGVAVNGVPIFDYTGGGEMTEADLYHHQTQHDTLLTQQLDVCGGHAGRGDDYHYHVKPTCMIEQMDNAGDDAIIGWAFDGFPIFGDNNPDGTPIAIDVLDVCNGQADDTFGYRYHTSLEAPYIIQCLMGTVADLKDLPRTAPLSPAGGGVGLEPGQPPRGGVEGLVFTQDASGQRSMDYTYQGEEYYMRYTPSDTPDCYDFETRTVTNKGEIKTGKYCR
;
A
#
# COMPACT_ATOMS: atom_id res chain seq x y z
N MET A 1 95.52 38.87 20.84
CA MET A 1 94.79 39.55 21.94
C MET A 1 94.51 40.97 21.47
N PRO A 2 93.28 41.51 21.50
CA PRO A 2 92.22 41.24 22.47
C PRO A 2 90.89 40.77 21.84
N ILE A 3 90.06 40.20 22.71
CA ILE A 3 88.73 39.65 22.47
C ILE A 3 87.72 40.77 22.70
N THR A 4 86.93 41.13 21.69
CA THR A 4 85.78 42.02 21.81
C THR A 4 84.52 41.20 22.13
N LYS A 5 83.95 41.38 23.33
CA LYS A 5 82.61 40.91 23.69
C LYS A 5 81.56 41.88 23.14
N PRO A 6 80.47 41.42 22.51
CA PRO A 6 79.31 42.26 22.27
C PRO A 6 78.28 42.16 23.41
N LEU A 7 77.68 43.30 23.75
CA LEU A 7 76.51 43.47 24.61
C LEU A 7 75.27 42.83 23.97
N HIS A 8 74.50 42.06 24.75
CA HIS A 8 73.15 41.64 24.37
C HIS A 8 72.14 42.74 24.67
N PHE A 9 71.46 43.23 23.62
CA PHE A 9 70.21 43.97 23.72
C PHE A 9 69.07 43.02 23.37
N GLN A 10 68.15 42.83 24.31
CA GLN A 10 67.00 41.95 24.17
C GLN A 10 65.81 42.77 23.63
N PHE A 11 65.53 42.64 22.34
CA PHE A 11 64.29 43.14 21.74
C PHE A 11 63.20 42.09 21.93
N GLY A 12 62.15 42.43 22.68
CA GLY A 12 60.94 41.62 22.77
C GLY A 12 60.15 41.72 21.47
N VAL A 13 60.01 40.60 20.77
CA VAL A 13 59.08 40.46 19.63
C VAL A 13 57.78 39.88 20.18
N THR A 14 56.73 40.68 20.20
CA THR A 14 55.37 40.22 20.50
C THR A 14 54.80 39.61 19.21
N THR A 15 54.77 38.29 19.13
CA THR A 15 54.17 37.57 18.00
C THR A 15 52.64 37.66 18.13
N LEU A 16 52.02 38.46 17.26
CA LEU A 16 50.56 38.47 17.09
C LEU A 16 50.17 37.28 16.21
N THR A 17 49.73 36.19 16.84
CA THR A 17 49.18 35.02 16.14
C THR A 17 47.79 35.38 15.61
N MET A 18 47.71 35.72 14.32
CA MET A 18 46.44 35.88 13.62
C MET A 18 45.87 34.47 13.35
N LEU A 19 44.90 34.03 14.17
CA LEU A 19 44.07 32.88 13.83
C LEU A 19 43.15 33.30 12.67
N ILE A 20 43.49 32.86 11.46
CA ILE A 20 42.53 32.83 10.36
C ILE A 20 41.59 31.65 10.66
N GLY A 21 40.48 31.93 11.33
CA GLY A 21 39.38 30.99 11.43
C GLY A 21 38.75 30.86 10.04
N THR A 22 39.06 29.77 9.33
CA THR A 22 38.22 29.32 8.22
C THR A 22 36.87 28.93 8.82
N ALA A 23 35.88 29.82 8.69
CA ALA A 23 34.49 29.47 8.89
C ALA A 23 34.13 28.43 7.82
N VAL A 24 34.11 27.16 8.22
CA VAL A 24 33.49 26.10 7.43
C VAL A 24 31.99 26.35 7.55
N PHE A 25 31.40 26.97 6.53
CA PHE A 25 29.96 26.95 6.35
C PHE A 25 29.60 25.52 5.95
N THR A 26 29.05 24.75 6.89
CA THR A 26 28.30 23.54 6.57
C THR A 26 26.91 23.97 6.11
N PRO A 27 26.51 23.79 4.83
CA PRO A 27 25.11 23.90 4.47
C PRO A 27 24.45 22.58 4.88
N ALA A 28 23.82 22.55 6.05
CA ALA A 28 23.08 21.38 6.49
C ALA A 28 21.83 21.89 7.18
N THR A 29 20.73 22.00 6.41
CA THR A 29 19.30 21.99 6.84
C THR A 29 18.32 22.46 5.77
N ALA A 30 18.75 23.15 4.70
CA ALA A 30 17.79 23.68 3.70
C ALA A 30 17.25 22.60 2.73
N HIS A 31 18.12 21.70 2.23
CA HIS A 31 17.73 20.74 1.18
C HIS A 31 16.82 19.61 1.64
N SER A 32 16.85 19.22 2.92
CA SER A 32 16.00 18.14 3.45
C SER A 32 14.55 18.58 3.64
N HIS A 33 14.32 19.85 4.00
CA HIS A 33 12.98 20.42 4.10
C HIS A 33 12.38 20.69 2.71
N GLU A 34 13.19 21.18 1.75
CA GLU A 34 12.73 21.34 0.36
C GLU A 34 12.32 20.00 -0.26
N SER A 35 13.07 18.91 -0.01
CA SER A 35 12.70 17.58 -0.51
C SER A 35 11.45 16.99 0.16
N GLU A 36 11.22 17.27 1.47
CA GLU A 36 10.00 16.82 2.16
C GLU A 36 8.76 17.51 1.63
N ASP A 37 8.84 18.84 1.42
CA ASP A 37 7.73 19.63 0.90
C ASP A 37 7.38 19.24 -0.54
N GLU A 38 8.39 18.98 -1.39
CA GLU A 38 8.21 18.48 -2.75
C GLU A 38 7.59 17.08 -2.78
N HIS A 39 8.07 16.17 -1.92
CA HIS A 39 7.52 14.82 -1.83
C HIS A 39 6.07 14.85 -1.34
N CYS A 40 5.77 15.65 -0.32
CA CYS A 40 4.41 15.86 0.17
C CYS A 40 3.51 16.39 -0.94
N ALA A 41 3.97 17.40 -1.68
CA ALA A 41 3.24 17.94 -2.81
C ALA A 41 2.97 16.89 -3.89
N ALA A 42 3.92 15.98 -4.16
CA ALA A 42 3.73 14.88 -5.09
C ALA A 42 2.64 13.89 -4.63
N VAL A 43 2.62 13.51 -3.34
CA VAL A 43 1.56 12.64 -2.79
C VAL A 43 0.20 13.32 -2.90
N MET A 44 0.09 14.58 -2.48
CA MET A 44 -1.14 15.36 -2.59
C MET A 44 -1.62 15.50 -4.04
N ALA A 45 -0.71 15.84 -4.96
CA ALA A 45 -1.02 15.97 -6.39
C ALA A 45 -1.45 14.64 -7.00
N SER A 46 -0.80 13.51 -6.65
CA SER A 46 -1.16 12.20 -7.18
C SER A 46 -2.62 11.82 -6.91
N VAL A 47 -3.17 12.21 -5.75
CA VAL A 47 -4.59 11.99 -5.40
C VAL A 47 -5.50 13.00 -6.10
N ALA A 48 -5.13 14.27 -6.09
CA ALA A 48 -5.94 15.35 -6.66
C ALA A 48 -6.05 15.26 -8.18
N ASP A 49 -4.93 15.06 -8.87
CA ASP A 49 -4.85 14.97 -10.33
C ASP A 49 -5.51 13.67 -10.85
N ALA A 50 -5.54 12.62 -10.03
CA ALA A 50 -6.27 11.39 -10.32
C ALA A 50 -7.80 11.52 -10.14
N GLY A 51 -8.29 12.60 -9.53
CA GLY A 51 -9.72 12.81 -9.30
C GLY A 51 -10.28 12.16 -8.04
N PHE A 52 -9.43 11.76 -7.08
CA PHE A 52 -9.85 11.06 -5.85
C PHE A 52 -9.87 11.94 -4.59
N ALA A 53 -9.75 13.26 -4.72
CA ALA A 53 -9.71 14.19 -3.57
C ALA A 53 -11.01 14.22 -2.73
N ASP A 54 -12.13 13.72 -3.27
CA ASP A 54 -13.40 13.62 -2.53
C ASP A 54 -13.48 12.39 -1.62
N SER A 55 -12.68 11.34 -1.89
CA SER A 55 -12.66 10.09 -1.11
C SER A 55 -11.36 9.89 -0.32
N VAL A 56 -10.28 10.59 -0.69
CA VAL A 56 -8.97 10.48 -0.05
C VAL A 56 -8.49 11.85 0.40
N THR A 57 -8.18 11.97 1.68
CA THR A 57 -7.53 13.16 2.25
C THR A 57 -6.04 12.90 2.44
N VAL A 58 -5.19 13.88 2.14
CA VAL A 58 -3.75 13.80 2.40
C VAL A 58 -3.35 14.91 3.37
N THR A 59 -2.71 14.55 4.47
CA THR A 59 -2.14 15.50 5.43
C THR A 59 -0.66 15.22 5.64
N CYS A 60 0.19 16.25 5.54
CA CYS A 60 1.62 16.10 5.78
C CYS A 60 2.01 16.63 7.15
N GLU A 61 2.56 15.76 7.98
CA GLU A 61 3.05 16.10 9.31
C GLU A 61 4.14 15.13 9.75
N ASN A 62 5.05 15.58 10.62
CA ASN A 62 6.05 14.73 11.26
C ASN A 62 6.91 13.89 10.27
N GLY A 63 7.21 14.42 9.08
CA GLY A 63 8.02 13.73 8.07
C GLY A 63 7.27 12.67 7.26
N GLN A 64 5.93 12.65 7.33
CA GLN A 64 5.09 11.71 6.59
C GLN A 64 3.93 12.46 5.90
N ALA A 65 3.53 11.99 4.72
CA ALA A 65 2.19 12.24 4.20
C ALA A 65 1.28 11.10 4.65
N VAL A 66 0.16 11.42 5.30
CA VAL A 66 -0.84 10.45 5.71
C VAL A 66 -2.01 10.53 4.74
N MET A 67 -2.20 9.47 3.96
CA MET A 67 -3.37 9.28 3.11
C MET A 67 -4.49 8.62 3.92
N THR A 68 -5.63 9.29 4.07
CA THR A 68 -6.79 8.80 4.84
C THR A 68 -7.96 8.51 3.91
N SER A 69 -8.54 7.31 4.03
CA SER A 69 -9.67 6.82 3.22
C SER A 69 -10.59 5.88 4.03
N ASP A 70 -11.59 5.30 3.36
CA ASP A 70 -12.41 4.21 3.90
C ASP A 70 -12.13 2.84 3.26
N THR A 71 -11.06 2.74 2.46
CA THR A 71 -10.65 1.57 1.67
C THR A 71 -11.72 1.01 0.71
N TYR A 72 -12.79 1.76 0.42
CA TYR A 72 -13.95 1.25 -0.33
C TYR A 72 -14.16 2.01 -1.65
N PRO A 73 -13.67 1.47 -2.78
CA PRO A 73 -13.66 2.22 -4.04
C PRO A 73 -15.01 2.19 -4.76
N ASP A 74 -15.29 3.22 -5.56
CA ASP A 74 -16.50 3.35 -6.39
C ASP A 74 -16.32 2.67 -7.76
N HIS A 75 -16.00 1.38 -7.75
CA HIS A 75 -15.97 0.55 -8.96
C HIS A 75 -16.55 -0.84 -8.68
N THR A 76 -16.49 -1.73 -9.68
CA THR A 76 -16.96 -3.12 -9.49
C THR A 76 -16.15 -3.79 -8.40
N LEU A 77 -16.82 -4.46 -7.46
CA LEU A 77 -16.17 -5.22 -6.38
C LEU A 77 -16.57 -6.68 -6.49
N MET A 78 -15.66 -7.60 -6.19
CA MET A 78 -15.83 -9.05 -6.00
C MET A 78 -16.44 -9.85 -7.19
N THR A 79 -17.08 -9.19 -8.13
CA THR A 79 -17.87 -9.80 -9.20
C THR A 79 -16.95 -10.51 -10.19
N GLY A 80 -17.31 -11.75 -10.52
CA GLY A 80 -16.52 -12.60 -11.40
C GLY A 80 -15.46 -13.45 -10.71
N ILE A 81 -15.27 -13.32 -9.39
CA ILE A 81 -14.40 -14.20 -8.60
C ILE A 81 -14.92 -15.65 -8.70
N VAL A 82 -14.01 -16.58 -9.00
CA VAL A 82 -14.29 -18.03 -9.02
C VAL A 82 -13.77 -18.69 -7.75
N GLY A 83 -12.54 -18.37 -7.34
CA GLY A 83 -11.90 -18.88 -6.13
C GLY A 83 -12.24 -18.05 -4.89
N THR A 84 -13.52 -17.82 -4.60
CA THR A 84 -13.90 -16.96 -3.45
C THR A 84 -13.36 -17.48 -2.12
N ASN A 85 -12.87 -16.57 -1.28
CA ASN A 85 -12.48 -16.82 0.11
C ASN A 85 -13.65 -16.59 1.09
N GLU A 86 -14.87 -16.35 0.59
CA GLU A 86 -16.08 -16.00 1.35
C GLU A 86 -15.85 -14.85 2.36
N GLN A 87 -15.11 -13.82 1.94
CA GLN A 87 -15.01 -12.52 2.61
C GLN A 87 -15.78 -11.47 1.81
N VAL A 88 -16.20 -10.37 2.46
CA VAL A 88 -16.92 -9.28 1.80
C VAL A 88 -16.29 -7.93 2.08
N PRO A 89 -16.35 -6.97 1.15
CA PRO A 89 -15.74 -5.66 1.36
C PRO A 89 -16.63 -4.82 2.31
N VAL A 90 -16.08 -4.39 3.43
CA VAL A 90 -16.70 -3.52 4.41
C VAL A 90 -15.81 -2.29 4.60
N PRO A 91 -16.32 -1.06 4.41
CA PRO A 91 -15.52 0.15 4.55
C PRO A 91 -14.71 0.17 5.86
N ALA A 92 -13.42 0.43 5.75
CA ALA A 92 -12.51 0.66 6.86
C ALA A 92 -12.25 2.15 7.00
N LYS A 93 -13.22 2.85 7.61
CA LYS A 93 -13.17 4.29 7.82
C LYS A 93 -11.91 4.71 8.58
N ASP A 94 -11.40 5.87 8.24
CA ASP A 94 -10.20 6.46 8.83
C ASP A 94 -8.95 5.57 8.68
N TYR A 95 -8.91 4.73 7.64
CA TYR A 95 -7.71 3.98 7.29
C TYR A 95 -6.61 4.99 6.94
N ALA A 96 -5.56 5.02 7.75
CA ALA A 96 -4.46 5.96 7.63
C ALA A 96 -3.20 5.25 7.09
N ALA A 97 -2.82 5.61 5.87
CA ALA A 97 -1.63 5.13 5.20
C ALA A 97 -0.49 6.16 5.32
N PRO A 98 0.54 5.90 6.15
CA PRO A 98 1.69 6.79 6.29
C PRO A 98 2.71 6.55 5.17
N ILE A 99 3.05 7.61 4.45
CA ILE A 99 4.05 7.63 3.38
C ILE A 99 5.25 8.49 3.86
N PRO A 100 6.42 7.89 4.13
CA PRO A 100 7.63 8.63 4.47
C PRO A 100 8.00 9.66 3.38
N LEU A 101 8.27 10.91 3.77
CA LEU A 101 8.62 11.99 2.83
C LEU A 101 10.10 12.02 2.45
N GLN A 102 10.94 11.27 3.18
CA GLN A 102 12.36 11.06 2.88
C GLN A 102 12.62 9.56 2.84
N PRO A 103 12.17 8.86 1.78
CA PRO A 103 12.46 7.44 1.64
C PRO A 103 13.98 7.22 1.52
N SER A 104 14.46 6.13 2.11
CA SER A 104 15.85 5.69 1.97
C SER A 104 15.86 4.27 1.47
N LEU A 105 16.47 4.05 0.31
CA LEU A 105 16.65 2.71 -0.24
C LEU A 105 17.49 1.86 0.72
N GLY A 106 17.05 0.63 0.95
CA GLY A 106 17.76 -0.39 1.72
C GLY A 106 18.41 -1.43 0.80
N ASP A 107 19.16 -2.34 1.41
CA ASP A 107 19.91 -3.39 0.70
C ASP A 107 19.21 -4.77 0.75
N THR A 108 18.06 -4.87 1.41
CA THR A 108 17.35 -6.14 1.64
C THR A 108 15.84 -5.94 1.51
N PRO A 109 15.14 -6.77 0.72
CA PRO A 109 13.71 -6.66 0.57
C PRO A 109 12.98 -7.03 1.87
N GLN A 110 11.91 -6.31 2.17
CA GLN A 110 11.09 -6.51 3.36
C GLN A 110 9.69 -6.97 2.95
N THR A 111 9.24 -8.07 3.52
CA THR A 111 7.92 -8.66 3.26
C THR A 111 7.01 -8.52 4.48
N ARG A 112 5.71 -8.69 4.26
CA ARG A 112 4.70 -8.77 5.33
C ARG A 112 3.41 -9.37 4.77
N ASP A 113 2.69 -10.14 5.58
CA ASP A 113 1.31 -10.60 5.31
C ASP A 113 0.28 -9.48 5.58
N ALA A 114 0.40 -8.36 4.85
CA ALA A 114 -0.50 -7.21 4.85
C ALA A 114 -0.16 -6.25 3.70
N ALA A 115 -0.93 -5.16 3.56
CA ALA A 115 -0.66 -4.10 2.60
C ALA A 115 0.81 -3.63 2.62
N LEU A 116 1.40 -3.48 1.44
CA LEU A 116 2.72 -2.91 1.20
C LEU A 116 2.62 -1.44 0.79
N GLY A 117 1.45 -0.99 0.34
CA GLY A 117 1.20 0.40 -0.02
C GLY A 117 -0.28 0.71 -0.09
N VAL A 118 -0.59 1.87 -0.65
CA VAL A 118 -1.95 2.37 -0.86
C VAL A 118 -2.05 2.98 -2.26
N ALA A 119 -3.13 2.68 -2.97
CA ALA A 119 -3.45 3.30 -4.25
C ALA A 119 -3.94 4.75 -4.06
N VAL A 120 -3.91 5.56 -5.11
CA VAL A 120 -4.35 6.97 -5.05
C VAL A 120 -5.85 7.14 -4.76
N ASN A 121 -6.67 6.11 -4.95
CA ASN A 121 -8.07 6.05 -4.51
C ASN A 121 -8.25 5.58 -3.06
N GLY A 122 -7.16 5.38 -2.32
CA GLY A 122 -7.16 5.01 -0.90
C GLY A 122 -7.32 3.51 -0.62
N VAL A 123 -7.31 2.67 -1.65
CA VAL A 123 -7.40 1.20 -1.51
C VAL A 123 -6.01 0.61 -1.21
N PRO A 124 -5.86 -0.26 -0.21
CA PRO A 124 -4.58 -0.91 0.07
C PRO A 124 -4.07 -1.76 -1.11
N ILE A 125 -2.74 -1.85 -1.24
CA ILE A 125 -2.06 -2.68 -2.24
C ILE A 125 -1.26 -3.75 -1.49
N PHE A 126 -1.53 -5.01 -1.82
CA PHE A 126 -0.88 -6.19 -1.27
C PHE A 126 0.07 -6.81 -2.31
N ASP A 127 0.94 -7.72 -1.88
CA ASP A 127 1.66 -8.59 -2.80
C ASP A 127 0.69 -9.54 -3.55
N TYR A 128 1.14 -10.24 -4.59
CA TYR A 128 0.26 -11.07 -5.41
C TYR A 128 -0.32 -12.30 -4.71
N THR A 129 0.11 -12.64 -3.49
CA THR A 129 -0.30 -13.85 -2.78
C THR A 129 -1.53 -13.64 -1.90
N GLY A 130 -2.37 -14.67 -1.78
CA GLY A 130 -3.63 -14.63 -1.03
C GLY A 130 -3.50 -14.92 0.46
N GLY A 131 -2.28 -14.96 0.98
CA GLY A 131 -2.02 -15.06 2.41
C GLY A 131 -0.82 -15.92 2.79
N GLY A 132 -0.25 -15.56 3.94
CA GLY A 132 0.99 -16.13 4.44
C GLY A 132 2.16 -15.27 4.02
N GLU A 133 2.94 -14.82 4.99
CA GLU A 133 4.11 -13.97 4.73
C GLU A 133 5.15 -14.74 3.89
N MET A 134 5.51 -14.18 2.74
CA MET A 134 6.66 -14.67 1.97
C MET A 134 7.94 -14.41 2.75
N THR A 135 8.82 -15.42 2.85
CA THR A 135 10.19 -15.15 3.28
C THR A 135 10.96 -14.46 2.15
N GLU A 136 12.11 -13.84 2.47
CA GLU A 136 13.01 -13.30 1.44
C GLU A 136 13.39 -14.34 0.37
N ALA A 137 13.56 -15.61 0.77
CA ALA A 137 13.85 -16.68 -0.17
C ALA A 137 12.67 -17.00 -1.09
N ASP A 138 11.44 -16.87 -0.59
CA ASP A 138 10.23 -17.15 -1.37
C ASP A 138 10.01 -16.11 -2.49
N LEU A 139 10.50 -14.87 -2.31
CA LEU A 139 10.43 -13.82 -3.34
C LEU A 139 11.08 -14.21 -4.68
N TYR A 140 12.10 -15.06 -4.63
CA TYR A 140 12.82 -15.53 -5.81
C TYR A 140 12.22 -16.81 -6.42
N HIS A 141 11.06 -17.23 -5.93
CA HIS A 141 10.33 -18.41 -6.39
C HIS A 141 8.84 -18.08 -6.54
N HIS A 142 8.30 -18.18 -7.76
CA HIS A 142 6.89 -17.89 -7.99
C HIS A 142 5.98 -18.86 -7.24
N GLN A 143 5.25 -18.34 -6.25
CA GLN A 143 4.37 -19.08 -5.35
C GLN A 143 3.01 -19.34 -6.00
N THR A 144 3.00 -20.10 -7.10
CA THR A 144 1.80 -20.34 -7.93
C THR A 144 0.57 -20.86 -7.19
N GLN A 145 0.74 -21.56 -6.06
CA GLN A 145 -0.37 -22.06 -5.23
C GLN A 145 -1.02 -20.97 -4.35
N HIS A 146 -0.30 -19.87 -4.12
CA HIS A 146 -0.75 -18.73 -3.33
C HIS A 146 -1.10 -17.52 -4.21
N ASP A 147 -0.70 -17.51 -5.48
CA ASP A 147 -0.99 -16.46 -6.44
C ASP A 147 -2.51 -16.26 -6.61
N THR A 148 -3.00 -15.09 -6.19
CA THR A 148 -4.43 -14.74 -6.19
C THR A 148 -5.04 -14.70 -7.59
N LEU A 149 -4.27 -14.31 -8.60
CA LEU A 149 -4.71 -14.30 -9.99
C LEU A 149 -4.84 -15.74 -10.51
N LEU A 150 -3.83 -16.59 -10.31
CA LEU A 150 -3.86 -17.99 -10.76
C LEU A 150 -4.89 -18.84 -10.02
N THR A 151 -5.12 -18.53 -8.74
CA THR A 151 -6.16 -19.16 -7.92
C THR A 151 -7.53 -18.51 -8.10
N GLN A 152 -7.67 -17.56 -9.03
CA GLN A 152 -8.93 -16.91 -9.45
C GLN A 152 -9.69 -16.24 -8.31
N GLN A 153 -8.95 -15.65 -7.36
CA GLN A 153 -9.49 -14.97 -6.19
C GLN A 153 -9.77 -13.49 -6.45
N LEU A 154 -9.45 -12.97 -7.63
CA LEU A 154 -9.56 -11.54 -7.94
C LEU A 154 -10.78 -11.26 -8.82
N ASP A 155 -11.39 -10.11 -8.59
CA ASP A 155 -12.38 -9.56 -9.49
C ASP A 155 -11.75 -8.93 -10.74
N VAL A 156 -12.59 -8.40 -11.61
CA VAL A 156 -12.17 -7.76 -12.87
C VAL A 156 -11.31 -6.50 -12.67
N CYS A 157 -11.30 -5.93 -11.46
CA CYS A 157 -10.54 -4.73 -11.13
C CYS A 157 -9.17 -5.05 -10.51
N GLY A 158 -8.84 -6.32 -10.32
CA GLY A 158 -7.54 -6.78 -9.82
C GLY A 158 -7.45 -6.88 -8.30
N GLY A 159 -8.59 -6.88 -7.60
CA GLY A 159 -8.65 -6.94 -6.15
C GLY A 159 -9.68 -7.90 -5.60
N HIS A 160 -9.69 -8.05 -4.28
CA HIS A 160 -10.73 -8.76 -3.53
C HIS A 160 -10.84 -8.26 -2.10
N ALA A 161 -11.81 -8.80 -1.35
CA ALA A 161 -11.90 -8.65 0.08
C ALA A 161 -11.09 -9.74 0.81
N GLY A 162 -10.28 -9.37 1.79
CA GLY A 162 -9.52 -10.31 2.61
C GLY A 162 -10.05 -10.44 4.04
N ARG A 163 -9.21 -10.97 4.95
CA ARG A 163 -9.61 -11.28 6.35
C ARG A 163 -10.00 -10.08 7.20
N GLY A 164 -9.58 -8.88 6.81
CA GLY A 164 -10.01 -7.63 7.44
C GLY A 164 -11.41 -7.19 7.00
N ASP A 165 -12.07 -7.97 6.11
CA ASP A 165 -13.22 -7.55 5.34
C ASP A 165 -12.95 -6.22 4.62
N ASP A 166 -11.71 -5.95 4.21
CA ASP A 166 -11.30 -4.79 3.41
C ASP A 166 -11.04 -5.22 1.98
N TYR A 167 -11.41 -4.37 1.03
CA TYR A 167 -11.04 -4.55 -0.37
C TYR A 167 -9.61 -4.08 -0.61
N HIS A 168 -8.81 -4.84 -1.35
CA HIS A 168 -7.45 -4.47 -1.73
C HIS A 168 -7.03 -5.08 -3.07
N TYR A 169 -6.02 -4.48 -3.69
CA TYR A 169 -5.46 -4.96 -4.96
C TYR A 169 -4.28 -5.90 -4.73
N HIS A 170 -4.21 -6.95 -5.54
CA HIS A 170 -3.07 -7.87 -5.62
C HIS A 170 -2.34 -7.79 -6.98
N VAL A 171 -2.96 -7.15 -7.97
CA VAL A 171 -2.41 -6.92 -9.30
C VAL A 171 -2.73 -5.49 -9.74
N LYS A 172 -2.41 -5.12 -10.98
CA LYS A 172 -2.74 -3.82 -11.57
C LYS A 172 -4.21 -3.41 -11.30
N PRO A 173 -4.44 -2.28 -10.58
CA PRO A 173 -5.77 -1.74 -10.27
C PRO A 173 -6.51 -1.19 -11.49
N THR A 174 -6.93 -2.07 -12.41
CA THR A 174 -7.35 -1.66 -13.76
C THR A 174 -8.55 -0.71 -13.74
N CYS A 175 -9.58 -0.99 -12.95
CA CYS A 175 -10.75 -0.12 -12.86
C CYS A 175 -10.44 1.24 -12.22
N MET A 176 -9.53 1.28 -11.23
CA MET A 176 -9.10 2.53 -10.62
C MET A 176 -8.35 3.39 -11.64
N ILE A 177 -7.41 2.79 -12.38
CA ILE A 177 -6.65 3.49 -13.42
C ILE A 177 -7.57 4.01 -14.52
N GLU A 178 -8.59 3.24 -14.93
CA GLU A 178 -9.60 3.67 -15.91
C GLU A 178 -10.44 4.87 -15.43
N GLN A 179 -10.57 5.06 -14.12
CA GLN A 179 -11.29 6.19 -13.50
C GLN A 179 -10.41 7.43 -13.30
N MET A 180 -9.08 7.30 -13.34
CA MET A 180 -8.18 8.41 -13.10
C MET A 180 -8.33 9.51 -14.16
N ASP A 181 -8.52 10.76 -13.73
CA ASP A 181 -8.59 11.92 -14.62
C ASP A 181 -7.26 12.16 -15.38
N ASN A 182 -6.13 11.81 -14.76
CA ASN A 182 -4.79 11.91 -15.31
C ASN A 182 -4.21 10.57 -15.79
N ALA A 183 -5.04 9.56 -16.08
CA ALA A 183 -4.57 8.25 -16.52
C ALA A 183 -3.52 8.35 -17.64
N GLY A 184 -2.32 7.83 -17.39
CA GLY A 184 -1.15 7.96 -18.26
C GLY A 184 0.06 7.25 -17.69
N ASP A 185 1.13 7.16 -18.48
CA ASP A 185 2.35 6.44 -18.07
C ASP A 185 3.12 7.17 -16.94
N ASP A 186 3.00 8.50 -16.86
CA ASP A 186 3.57 9.35 -15.81
C ASP A 186 2.68 9.47 -14.56
N ALA A 187 1.51 8.85 -14.55
CA ALA A 187 0.61 8.89 -13.42
C ALA A 187 1.09 7.96 -12.30
N ILE A 188 1.26 8.51 -11.10
CA ILE A 188 1.46 7.72 -9.88
C ILE A 188 0.11 7.07 -9.54
N ILE A 189 0.07 5.74 -9.49
CA ILE A 189 -1.14 4.96 -9.19
C ILE A 189 -1.24 4.62 -7.69
N GLY A 190 -0.16 4.79 -6.94
CA GLY A 190 -0.11 4.55 -5.50
C GLY A 190 1.25 4.85 -4.90
N TRP A 191 1.35 4.66 -3.59
CA TRP A 191 2.56 4.86 -2.81
C TRP A 191 2.82 3.66 -1.91
N ALA A 192 4.04 3.17 -1.92
CA ALA A 192 4.48 2.12 -1.01
C ALA A 192 4.76 2.71 0.39
N PHE A 193 4.62 1.90 1.43
CA PHE A 193 4.82 2.34 2.82
C PHE A 193 6.26 2.63 3.21
N ASP A 194 7.20 2.40 2.29
CA ASP A 194 8.60 2.85 2.41
C ASP A 194 8.84 4.22 1.77
N GLY A 195 7.82 4.83 1.15
CA GLY A 195 7.81 6.19 0.62
C GLY A 195 8.07 6.28 -0.88
N PHE A 196 8.28 5.17 -1.59
CA PHE A 196 8.47 5.23 -3.05
C PHE A 196 7.13 5.14 -3.82
N PRO A 197 6.99 5.85 -4.95
CA PRO A 197 5.79 5.80 -5.77
C PRO A 197 5.65 4.47 -6.51
N ILE A 198 4.42 4.16 -6.88
CA ILE A 198 4.03 3.01 -7.70
C ILE A 198 3.45 3.56 -9.01
N PHE A 199 3.99 3.12 -10.15
CA PHE A 199 3.55 3.49 -11.50
C PHE A 199 2.90 2.31 -12.22
N GLY A 200 2.34 2.57 -13.41
CA GLY A 200 1.83 1.54 -14.33
C GLY A 200 2.94 0.71 -15.01
N ASP A 201 2.59 0.09 -16.14
CA ASP A 201 3.43 -0.91 -16.83
C ASP A 201 4.62 -0.31 -17.62
N ASN A 202 4.61 1.01 -17.84
CA ASN A 202 5.63 1.74 -18.60
C ASN A 202 6.45 2.66 -17.68
N ASN A 203 7.57 3.16 -18.20
CA ASN A 203 8.28 4.26 -17.57
C ASN A 203 7.45 5.55 -17.66
N PRO A 204 7.65 6.52 -16.75
CA PRO A 204 6.94 7.81 -16.78
C PRO A 204 7.09 8.60 -18.10
N ASP A 205 8.14 8.36 -18.88
CA ASP A 205 8.32 8.99 -20.20
C ASP A 205 7.55 8.28 -21.34
N GLY A 206 6.76 7.27 -21.01
CA GLY A 206 5.98 6.45 -21.93
C GLY A 206 6.77 5.34 -22.64
N THR A 207 8.05 5.15 -22.31
CA THR A 207 8.82 4.04 -22.86
C THR A 207 8.47 2.72 -22.17
N PRO A 208 8.47 1.59 -22.91
CA PRO A 208 8.23 0.29 -22.29
C PRO A 208 9.37 -0.11 -21.37
N ILE A 209 9.04 -0.76 -20.26
CA ILE A 209 10.04 -1.37 -19.37
C ILE A 209 10.57 -2.64 -20.03
N ALA A 210 11.88 -2.76 -20.15
CA ALA A 210 12.48 -3.95 -20.74
C ALA A 210 12.38 -5.16 -19.78
N ILE A 211 12.39 -6.35 -20.37
CA ILE A 211 12.37 -7.62 -19.62
C ILE A 211 13.57 -7.65 -18.66
N ASP A 212 13.37 -8.19 -17.45
CA ASP A 212 14.37 -8.34 -16.39
C ASP A 212 14.99 -7.02 -15.87
N VAL A 213 14.36 -5.87 -16.12
CA VAL A 213 14.80 -4.58 -15.54
C VAL A 213 14.26 -4.38 -14.13
N LEU A 214 13.02 -4.76 -13.87
CA LEU A 214 12.44 -4.68 -12.54
C LEU A 214 13.13 -5.69 -11.62
N ASP A 215 13.44 -5.26 -10.41
CA ASP A 215 14.00 -6.11 -9.39
C ASP A 215 12.95 -7.06 -8.77
N VAL A 216 13.37 -7.81 -7.76
CA VAL A 216 12.50 -8.78 -7.10
C VAL A 216 11.27 -8.13 -6.44
N CYS A 217 11.27 -6.83 -6.09
CA CYS A 217 10.09 -6.17 -5.53
C CYS A 217 9.21 -5.50 -6.58
N ASN A 218 9.48 -5.74 -7.87
CA ASN A 218 8.82 -5.11 -9.02
C ASN A 218 9.14 -3.62 -9.17
N GLY A 219 10.35 -3.19 -8.82
CA GLY A 219 10.76 -1.79 -8.97
C GLY A 219 12.13 -1.59 -9.61
N GLN A 220 12.50 -0.33 -9.79
CA GLN A 220 13.74 0.11 -10.44
C GLN A 220 14.16 1.50 -9.93
N ALA A 221 15.38 1.92 -10.24
CA ALA A 221 15.87 3.26 -9.91
C ALA A 221 15.02 4.36 -10.58
N ASP A 222 14.88 5.49 -9.88
CA ASP A 222 14.14 6.66 -10.33
C ASP A 222 14.97 7.95 -10.13
N ASP A 223 14.94 8.85 -11.11
CA ASP A 223 15.73 10.09 -11.05
C ASP A 223 15.16 11.14 -10.09
N THR A 224 13.87 11.07 -9.78
CA THR A 224 13.13 12.03 -8.93
C THR A 224 13.05 11.55 -7.49
N PHE A 225 12.62 10.30 -7.30
CA PHE A 225 12.37 9.68 -6.00
C PHE A 225 13.49 8.75 -5.55
N GLY A 226 14.51 8.52 -6.39
CA GLY A 226 15.61 7.57 -6.13
C GLY A 226 15.25 6.13 -6.53
N TYR A 227 14.01 5.71 -6.29
CA TYR A 227 13.48 4.40 -6.65
C TYR A 227 11.97 4.48 -6.89
N ARG A 228 11.41 3.59 -7.71
CA ARG A 228 9.97 3.47 -7.96
C ARG A 228 9.56 2.01 -8.20
N TYR A 229 8.33 1.67 -7.81
CA TYR A 229 7.69 0.40 -8.14
C TYR A 229 6.83 0.53 -9.40
N HIS A 230 6.50 -0.61 -10.00
CA HIS A 230 5.65 -0.69 -11.17
C HIS A 230 4.59 -1.79 -11.04
N THR A 231 3.57 -1.71 -11.88
CA THR A 231 2.79 -2.89 -12.27
C THR A 231 3.49 -3.63 -13.40
N SER A 232 3.11 -4.89 -13.62
CA SER A 232 3.65 -5.71 -14.70
C SER A 232 2.65 -6.78 -15.14
N LEU A 233 2.86 -7.35 -16.32
CA LEU A 233 1.97 -8.39 -16.86
C LEU A 233 2.26 -9.79 -16.29
N GLU A 234 3.48 -10.01 -15.80
CA GLU A 234 3.91 -11.26 -15.19
C GLU A 234 4.08 -11.07 -13.69
N ALA A 235 4.04 -12.17 -12.93
CA ALA A 235 4.24 -12.12 -11.49
C ALA A 235 5.55 -11.38 -11.16
N PRO A 236 5.52 -10.44 -10.20
CA PRO A 236 4.49 -10.26 -9.18
C PRO A 236 3.30 -9.36 -9.54
N TYR A 237 3.16 -8.91 -10.79
CA TYR A 237 2.08 -8.06 -11.33
C TYR A 237 1.96 -6.64 -10.76
N ILE A 238 2.41 -6.44 -9.52
CA ILE A 238 2.52 -5.21 -8.75
C ILE A 238 3.64 -5.40 -7.70
N ILE A 239 3.80 -4.45 -6.78
CA ILE A 239 4.75 -4.56 -5.66
C ILE A 239 4.58 -5.87 -4.87
N GLN A 240 5.68 -6.56 -4.55
CA GLN A 240 5.66 -7.76 -3.69
C GLN A 240 6.51 -7.66 -2.41
N CYS A 241 7.32 -6.61 -2.29
CA CYS A 241 8.11 -6.32 -1.10
C CYS A 241 8.51 -4.84 -1.07
N LEU A 242 9.02 -4.38 0.06
CA LEU A 242 9.58 -3.04 0.24
C LEU A 242 11.10 -3.08 0.16
N MET A 243 11.68 -2.24 -0.70
CA MET A 243 13.12 -2.02 -0.82
C MET A 243 13.60 -0.88 0.06
N GLY A 244 12.73 0.06 0.46
CA GLY A 244 13.09 1.14 1.35
C GLY A 244 13.14 0.73 2.83
N THR A 245 13.81 1.55 3.62
CA THR A 245 13.94 1.33 5.06
C THR A 245 12.63 1.67 5.78
N VAL A 246 11.99 0.66 6.35
CA VAL A 246 10.87 0.86 7.29
C VAL A 246 11.35 0.69 8.73
N ALA A 247 11.01 1.63 9.61
CA ALA A 247 11.45 1.59 11.01
C ALA A 247 10.97 0.34 11.75
N ASP A 248 9.69 -0.02 11.58
CA ASP A 248 9.13 -1.28 12.05
C ASP A 248 7.93 -1.70 11.19
N LEU A 249 8.03 -2.83 10.50
CA LEU A 249 6.97 -3.38 9.65
C LEU A 249 5.68 -3.71 10.42
N LYS A 250 5.74 -3.87 11.75
CA LYS A 250 4.56 -4.16 12.56
C LYS A 250 3.69 -2.91 12.80
N ASP A 251 4.27 -1.73 12.68
CA ASP A 251 3.62 -0.44 12.94
C ASP A 251 2.90 0.09 11.69
N LEU A 252 3.13 -0.53 10.53
CA LEU A 252 2.42 -0.24 9.29
C LEU A 252 0.95 -0.67 9.36
N PRO A 253 0.05 0.06 8.68
CA PRO A 253 -1.39 -0.09 8.88
C PRO A 253 -1.89 -1.45 8.44
N ARG A 254 -2.88 -1.96 9.19
CA ARG A 254 -3.61 -3.20 8.89
C ARG A 254 -5.07 -3.01 9.24
N THR A 255 -5.95 -3.52 8.39
CA THR A 255 -7.38 -3.54 8.69
C THR A 255 -7.69 -4.74 9.60
N ALA A 256 -8.27 -4.46 10.77
CA ALA A 256 -8.68 -5.51 11.70
C ALA A 256 -9.95 -6.23 11.20
N PRO A 257 -10.09 -7.55 11.44
CA PRO A 257 -11.33 -8.27 11.16
C PRO A 257 -12.50 -7.70 11.95
N LEU A 258 -13.72 -7.86 11.43
CA LEU A 258 -14.93 -7.43 12.12
C LEU A 258 -15.14 -8.20 13.43
N SER A 259 -15.67 -7.50 14.43
CA SER A 259 -15.94 -8.04 15.76
C SER A 259 -17.45 -8.15 16.03
N PRO A 260 -17.94 -9.19 16.72
CA PRO A 260 -19.37 -9.31 17.02
C PRO A 260 -19.79 -8.29 18.07
N ALA A 261 -20.87 -7.53 17.82
CA ALA A 261 -21.34 -6.46 18.69
C ALA A 261 -21.69 -6.92 20.11
N GLY A 262 -22.14 -8.17 20.27
CA GLY A 262 -22.49 -8.78 21.56
C GLY A 262 -21.31 -9.43 22.31
N GLY A 263 -20.09 -9.34 21.79
CA GLY A 263 -18.97 -10.17 22.21
C GLY A 263 -19.11 -11.62 21.76
N GLY A 264 -18.02 -12.39 21.78
CA GLY A 264 -17.99 -13.79 21.34
C GLY A 264 -16.96 -14.03 20.24
N VAL A 265 -17.12 -15.16 19.54
CA VAL A 265 -16.26 -15.52 18.40
C VAL A 265 -16.76 -14.77 17.16
N GLY A 266 -15.85 -14.17 16.40
CA GLY A 266 -16.15 -13.50 15.13
C GLY A 266 -16.64 -14.48 14.06
N LEU A 267 -16.84 -13.99 12.83
CA LEU A 267 -17.15 -14.86 11.70
C LEU A 267 -16.03 -15.88 11.52
N GLU A 268 -16.41 -17.13 11.25
CA GLU A 268 -15.43 -18.14 10.87
C GLU A 268 -14.78 -17.68 9.55
N PRO A 269 -13.44 -17.68 9.44
CA PRO A 269 -12.79 -17.38 8.18
C PRO A 269 -13.34 -18.31 7.10
N GLY A 270 -13.75 -17.71 5.98
CA GLY A 270 -14.27 -18.47 4.85
C GLY A 270 -13.27 -19.53 4.37
N GLN A 271 -13.79 -20.71 4.06
CA GLN A 271 -13.05 -21.80 3.43
C GLN A 271 -13.32 -21.75 1.93
N PRO A 272 -12.28 -21.52 1.09
CA PRO A 272 -12.47 -21.45 -0.34
C PRO A 272 -13.17 -22.71 -0.90
N PRO A 273 -14.29 -22.57 -1.62
CA PRO A 273 -15.00 -23.69 -2.22
C PRO A 273 -14.11 -24.42 -3.23
N ARG A 274 -13.88 -25.72 -3.02
CA ARG A 274 -13.00 -26.53 -3.89
C ARG A 274 -13.56 -26.61 -5.30
N GLY A 275 -12.76 -26.22 -6.28
CA GLY A 275 -13.17 -26.18 -7.68
C GLY A 275 -13.84 -24.87 -8.10
N GLY A 276 -13.97 -23.91 -7.18
CA GLY A 276 -14.53 -22.59 -7.45
C GLY A 276 -16.05 -22.54 -7.45
N VAL A 277 -16.58 -21.33 -7.51
CA VAL A 277 -18.01 -21.02 -7.57
C VAL A 277 -18.41 -20.51 -8.96
N GLU A 278 -19.71 -20.49 -9.22
CA GLU A 278 -20.30 -20.04 -10.48
C GLU A 278 -21.11 -18.76 -10.27
N GLY A 279 -20.93 -17.78 -11.17
CA GLY A 279 -21.78 -16.60 -11.24
C GLY A 279 -21.74 -15.72 -10.00
N LEU A 280 -20.58 -15.58 -9.34
CA LEU A 280 -20.45 -14.69 -8.19
C LEU A 280 -20.65 -13.24 -8.62
N VAL A 281 -21.66 -12.59 -8.02
CA VAL A 281 -22.01 -11.19 -8.25
C VAL A 281 -22.08 -10.47 -6.91
N PHE A 282 -21.49 -9.28 -6.87
CA PHE A 282 -21.65 -8.35 -5.77
C PHE A 282 -22.55 -7.19 -6.18
N THR A 283 -23.44 -6.79 -5.28
CA THR A 283 -24.33 -5.65 -5.49
C THR A 283 -24.41 -4.81 -4.23
N GLN A 284 -24.65 -3.51 -4.43
CA GLN A 284 -25.04 -2.58 -3.38
C GLN A 284 -26.28 -1.83 -3.86
N ASP A 285 -27.29 -1.72 -3.00
CA ASP A 285 -28.50 -0.95 -3.30
C ASP A 285 -28.50 0.43 -2.62
N ALA A 286 -29.53 1.23 -2.93
CA ALA A 286 -29.67 2.59 -2.41
C ALA A 286 -29.92 2.66 -0.88
N SER A 287 -30.27 1.54 -0.24
CA SER A 287 -30.38 1.46 1.23
C SER A 287 -29.02 1.23 1.90
N GLY A 288 -27.99 0.93 1.12
CA GLY A 288 -26.68 0.51 1.61
C GLY A 288 -26.60 -0.99 1.91
N GLN A 289 -27.66 -1.76 1.61
CA GLN A 289 -27.59 -3.22 1.63
C GLN A 289 -26.60 -3.68 0.57
N ARG A 290 -25.72 -4.59 0.96
CA ARG A 290 -24.73 -5.23 0.11
C ARG A 290 -24.97 -6.73 0.09
N SER A 291 -24.77 -7.34 -1.07
CA SER A 291 -24.97 -8.77 -1.28
C SER A 291 -23.88 -9.32 -2.18
N MET A 292 -23.24 -10.40 -1.75
CA MET A 292 -22.41 -11.26 -2.59
C MET A 292 -23.14 -12.59 -2.77
N ASP A 293 -23.65 -12.87 -3.96
CA ASP A 293 -24.43 -14.08 -4.28
C ASP A 293 -23.64 -14.95 -5.27
N TYR A 294 -23.70 -16.29 -5.13
CA TYR A 294 -23.02 -17.23 -6.03
C TYR A 294 -23.67 -18.62 -5.99
N THR A 295 -23.38 -19.44 -7.01
CA THR A 295 -23.77 -20.87 -7.06
C THR A 295 -22.58 -21.76 -6.80
N TYR A 296 -22.76 -22.84 -6.03
CA TYR A 296 -21.75 -23.89 -5.88
C TYR A 296 -22.42 -25.26 -5.88
N GLN A 297 -21.97 -26.15 -6.77
CA GLN A 297 -22.51 -27.50 -6.93
C GLN A 297 -24.04 -27.55 -7.15
N GLY A 298 -24.59 -26.54 -7.84
CA GLY A 298 -26.02 -26.44 -8.14
C GLY A 298 -26.89 -25.84 -7.03
N GLU A 299 -26.29 -25.39 -5.92
CA GLU A 299 -26.97 -24.73 -4.81
C GLU A 299 -26.59 -23.24 -4.74
N GLU A 300 -27.54 -22.39 -4.34
CA GLU A 300 -27.34 -20.95 -4.19
C GLU A 300 -26.86 -20.57 -2.79
N TYR A 301 -25.86 -19.70 -2.73
CA TYR A 301 -25.22 -19.20 -1.52
C TYR A 301 -25.13 -17.67 -1.56
N TYR A 302 -25.04 -17.04 -0.38
CA TYR A 302 -24.95 -15.59 -0.28
C TYR A 302 -24.29 -15.12 1.02
N MET A 303 -23.76 -13.89 0.96
CA MET A 303 -23.38 -13.08 2.12
C MET A 303 -24.01 -11.71 1.98
N ARG A 304 -24.95 -11.38 2.88
CA ARG A 304 -25.68 -10.12 2.88
C ARG A 304 -25.43 -9.34 4.14
N TYR A 305 -25.29 -8.04 4.01
CA TYR A 305 -25.08 -7.15 5.15
C TYR A 305 -25.60 -5.76 4.86
N THR A 306 -26.13 -5.10 5.87
CA THR A 306 -26.70 -3.74 5.77
C THR A 306 -26.19 -2.92 6.97
N PRO A 307 -25.90 -1.62 6.80
CA PRO A 307 -25.58 -0.76 7.92
C PRO A 307 -26.66 -0.84 9.01
N SER A 308 -26.24 -0.98 10.26
CA SER A 308 -27.14 -1.04 11.41
C SER A 308 -27.40 0.35 12.00
N ASP A 309 -28.22 0.39 13.05
CA ASP A 309 -28.43 1.59 13.88
C ASP A 309 -27.21 1.99 14.73
N THR A 310 -26.22 1.10 14.84
CA THR A 310 -24.97 1.33 15.57
C THR A 310 -23.90 1.77 14.57
N PRO A 311 -23.19 2.90 14.81
CA PRO A 311 -22.11 3.35 13.93
C PRO A 311 -21.09 2.26 13.67
N ASP A 312 -20.66 2.13 12.41
CA ASP A 312 -19.66 1.17 11.93
C ASP A 312 -19.96 -0.30 12.23
N CYS A 313 -21.24 -0.60 12.47
CA CYS A 313 -21.75 -1.96 12.59
C CYS A 313 -22.74 -2.27 11.48
N TYR A 314 -22.76 -3.54 11.07
CA TYR A 314 -23.60 -4.07 10.01
C TYR A 314 -24.33 -5.31 10.51
N ASP A 315 -25.60 -5.43 10.12
CA ASP A 315 -26.40 -6.63 10.34
C ASP A 315 -26.19 -7.60 9.17
N PHE A 316 -25.57 -8.74 9.45
CA PHE A 316 -25.25 -9.80 8.50
C PHE A 316 -26.28 -10.92 8.51
N GLU A 317 -26.55 -11.45 7.32
CA GLU A 317 -27.17 -12.75 7.09
C GLU A 317 -26.37 -13.48 6.01
N THR A 318 -25.86 -14.66 6.32
CA THR A 318 -25.02 -15.44 5.39
C THR A 318 -25.51 -16.87 5.28
N ARG A 319 -25.45 -17.41 4.07
CA ARG A 319 -25.61 -18.83 3.75
C ARG A 319 -24.44 -19.19 2.85
N THR A 320 -23.38 -19.75 3.42
CA THR A 320 -22.12 -19.98 2.71
C THR A 320 -21.72 -21.46 2.69
N VAL A 321 -20.72 -21.82 1.88
CA VAL A 321 -20.16 -23.18 1.85
C VAL A 321 -19.45 -23.47 3.18
N THR A 322 -18.74 -22.48 3.75
CA THR A 322 -18.11 -22.58 5.08
C THR A 322 -19.11 -22.99 6.15
N ASN A 323 -20.30 -22.39 6.12
CA ASN A 323 -21.37 -22.68 7.05
C ASN A 323 -22.21 -23.91 6.67
N LYS A 324 -21.76 -24.73 5.71
CA LYS A 324 -22.44 -25.92 5.20
C LYS A 324 -23.87 -25.64 4.72
N GLY A 325 -24.10 -24.42 4.21
CA GLY A 325 -25.42 -23.95 3.77
C GLY A 325 -26.40 -23.63 4.91
N GLU A 326 -25.97 -23.62 6.17
CA GLU A 326 -26.77 -23.11 7.28
C GLU A 326 -26.81 -21.57 7.24
N ILE A 327 -27.97 -20.99 7.52
CA ILE A 327 -28.11 -19.55 7.66
C ILE A 327 -27.50 -19.11 8.99
N LYS A 328 -26.60 -18.13 8.94
CA LYS A 328 -26.02 -17.45 10.10
C LYS A 328 -26.40 -15.98 10.05
N THR A 329 -26.73 -15.41 11.20
CA THR A 329 -27.04 -13.99 11.36
C THR A 329 -26.23 -13.40 12.50
N GLY A 330 -25.83 -12.14 12.39
CA GLY A 330 -25.15 -11.45 13.47
C GLY A 330 -24.92 -9.97 13.17
N LYS A 331 -24.71 -9.18 14.21
CA LYS A 331 -24.25 -7.80 14.06
C LYS A 331 -22.75 -7.75 14.29
N TYR A 332 -22.02 -7.23 13.31
CA TYR A 332 -20.57 -7.15 13.34
C TYR A 332 -20.11 -5.71 13.12
N CYS A 333 -19.09 -5.30 13.87
CA CYS A 333 -18.60 -3.93 13.94
C CYS A 333 -17.11 -3.87 13.61
N ARG A 334 -16.70 -2.75 13.03
CA ARG A 334 -15.29 -2.40 12.88
C ARG A 334 -14.77 -1.66 14.11
#